data_AF-A0A967HG16-F1
#
_entry.id   AF-A0A967HG16-F1
#
_cell.length_a   1.000
_cell.length_b   1.000
_cell.length_c   1.000
_cell.angle_alpha   90.00
_cell.angle_beta   90.00
_cell.angle_gamma   90.00
#
_symmetry.space_group_name_H-M   'P 1'
#
loop_
_entity.id
_entity.type
_entity.pdbx_description
1 polymer ?
#
loop_
_entity_poly.entity_id
_entity_poly.type
_entity_poly.pdbx_seq_one_letter_code
_entity_poly.pdbx_strand_id
1 'polypeptide(L)'
;MVIQVWFGDALDDGSEDFGQEFMLINGRPWPHTERLRYEMGDSIHWRVLNASEAVHPMHLHGFFFTVESRGDFRQDTVYWPGQRRHAVTERMD
;
A
#
# COMPACT_ATOMS: atom_id res chain seq x y z
N MET A 1 -2.84 1.68 6.37
CA MET A 1 -3.40 0.96 5.23
C MET A 1 -2.47 -0.19 4.87
N VAL A 2 -3.02 -1.36 4.55
CA VAL A 2 -2.23 -2.53 4.16
C VAL A 2 -2.66 -2.97 2.77
N ILE A 3 -1.72 -3.09 1.84
CA ILE A 3 -1.90 -3.68 0.52
C ILE A 3 -1.50 -5.15 0.64
N GLN A 4 -2.33 -6.05 0.13
CA GLN A 4 -2.11 -7.48 0.21
C GLN A 4 -2.49 -8.14 -1.12
N VAL A 5 -1.83 -9.25 -1.40
CA VAL A 5 -2.18 -10.18 -2.48
C VAL A 5 -2.37 -11.54 -1.83
N TRP A 6 -3.47 -12.20 -2.15
CA TRP A 6 -3.77 -13.56 -1.72
C TRP A 6 -4.00 -14.43 -2.94
N PHE A 7 -3.57 -15.67 -2.87
CA PHE A 7 -3.82 -16.67 -3.90
C PHE A 7 -4.88 -17.66 -3.40
N GLY A 8 -5.51 -18.36 -4.34
CA GLY A 8 -6.36 -19.51 -4.03
C GLY A 8 -5.57 -20.66 -3.41
N ASP A 9 -6.19 -21.83 -3.32
CA ASP A 9 -5.44 -23.03 -2.95
C ASP A 9 -4.29 -23.25 -3.93
N ALA A 10 -3.14 -23.67 -3.41
CA ALA A 10 -2.00 -24.05 -4.25
C ALA A 10 -2.42 -25.14 -5.25
N LEU A 11 -1.81 -25.12 -6.43
CA LEU A 11 -1.98 -26.16 -7.44
C LEU A 11 -1.47 -27.51 -6.88
N ASP A 12 -1.82 -28.62 -7.54
CA ASP A 12 -1.43 -29.98 -7.11
C ASP A 12 0.10 -30.18 -6.98
N ASP A 13 0.90 -29.35 -7.68
CA ASP A 13 2.36 -29.35 -7.61
C ASP A 13 2.94 -28.45 -6.49
N GLY A 14 2.08 -27.82 -5.69
CA GLY A 14 2.42 -26.93 -4.59
C GLY A 14 2.79 -25.51 -5.01
N SER A 15 2.69 -25.16 -6.30
CA SER A 15 2.87 -23.79 -6.76
C SER A 15 1.62 -22.94 -6.52
N GLU A 16 1.80 -21.62 -6.38
CA GLU A 16 0.70 -20.68 -6.22
C GLU A 16 -0.23 -20.69 -7.45
N ASP A 17 -1.54 -20.72 -7.21
CA ASP A 17 -2.53 -20.54 -8.29
C ASP A 17 -2.66 -19.05 -8.66
N PHE A 18 -1.76 -18.58 -9.53
CA PHE A 18 -1.83 -17.22 -10.10
C PHE A 18 -3.12 -16.96 -10.91
N GLY A 19 -3.89 -17.99 -11.24
CA GLY A 19 -5.22 -17.86 -11.84
C GLY A 19 -6.29 -17.37 -10.86
N GLN A 20 -6.04 -17.46 -9.56
CA GLN A 20 -6.92 -17.03 -8.47
C GLN A 20 -6.24 -16.02 -7.55
N GLU A 21 -5.79 -14.91 -8.13
CA GLU A 21 -5.23 -13.79 -7.38
C GLU A 21 -6.31 -12.85 -6.84
N PHE A 22 -6.21 -12.49 -5.56
CA PHE A 22 -7.06 -11.51 -4.89
C PHE A 22 -6.23 -10.33 -4.38
N MET A 23 -6.40 -9.17 -5.03
CA MET A 23 -5.81 -7.91 -4.59
C MET A 23 -6.70 -7.24 -3.54
N LEU A 24 -6.12 -6.92 -2.38
CA LEU A 24 -6.85 -6.38 -1.23
C LEU A 24 -6.25 -5.09 -0.71
N ILE A 25 -7.13 -4.23 -0.16
CA ILE A 25 -6.75 -3.14 0.72
C ILE A 25 -7.41 -3.36 2.07
N ASN A 26 -6.61 -3.36 3.14
CA ASN A 26 -7.05 -3.67 4.50
C ASN A 26 -7.85 -4.99 4.58
N GLY A 27 -7.39 -6.02 3.87
CA GLY A 27 -7.98 -7.37 3.88
C GLY A 27 -9.29 -7.52 3.11
N ARG A 28 -9.71 -6.53 2.31
CA ARG A 28 -10.96 -6.62 1.54
C ARG A 28 -10.72 -6.34 0.05
N PRO A 29 -11.34 -7.12 -0.85
CA PRO A 29 -11.31 -6.84 -2.27
C PRO A 29 -12.30 -5.72 -2.61
N TRP A 30 -12.12 -5.08 -3.76
CA TRP A 30 -13.19 -4.23 -4.31
C TRP A 30 -14.46 -5.06 -4.58
N PRO A 31 -15.68 -4.56 -4.35
CA PRO A 31 -16.05 -3.22 -3.85
C PRO A 31 -16.21 -3.14 -2.32
N HIS A 32 -15.68 -4.11 -1.58
CA HIS A 32 -15.85 -4.23 -0.14
C HIS A 32 -14.79 -3.46 0.67
N THR A 33 -13.89 -2.73 0.02
CA THR A 33 -12.90 -1.89 0.70
C THR A 33 -13.56 -0.77 1.52
N GLU A 34 -12.88 -0.37 2.59
CA GLU A 34 -13.32 0.74 3.43
C GLU A 34 -13.32 2.06 2.65
N ARG A 35 -14.34 2.90 2.89
CA ARG A 35 -14.38 4.26 2.37
C ARG A 35 -13.80 5.21 3.41
N LEU A 36 -12.61 5.74 3.13
CA LEU A 36 -11.97 6.73 3.98
C LEU A 36 -12.66 8.10 3.80
N ARG A 37 -13.01 8.76 4.89
CA ARG A 37 -13.65 10.09 4.91
C ARG A 37 -12.81 11.02 5.77
N TYR A 38 -12.63 12.24 5.29
CA TYR A 38 -11.82 13.27 5.93
C TYR A 38 -12.51 14.63 5.80
N GLU A 39 -12.22 15.52 6.73
CA GLU A 39 -12.71 16.89 6.68
C GLU A 39 -11.80 17.76 5.81
N MET A 40 -12.39 18.72 5.10
CA MET A 40 -11.60 19.66 4.30
C MET A 40 -10.74 20.54 5.20
N GLY A 41 -9.46 20.65 4.87
CA GLY A 41 -8.47 21.41 5.64
C GLY A 41 -7.66 20.57 6.63
N ASP A 42 -8.08 19.33 6.91
CA ASP A 42 -7.32 18.43 7.77
C ASP A 42 -6.05 17.92 7.09
N SER A 43 -5.01 17.70 7.90
CA SER A 43 -3.80 17.00 7.49
C SER A 43 -3.89 15.55 7.93
N ILE A 44 -3.82 14.63 6.97
CA ILE A 44 -3.95 13.20 7.21
C ILE A 44 -2.59 12.53 7.07
N HIS A 45 -2.19 11.78 8.10
CA HIS A 45 -0.96 11.01 8.08
C HIS A 45 -1.27 9.52 7.87
N TRP A 46 -0.84 8.97 6.74
CA TRP A 46 -0.98 7.55 6.43
C TRP A 46 0.32 6.80 6.61
N ARG A 47 0.23 5.63 7.27
CA ARG A 47 1.22 4.56 7.12
C ARG A 47 0.65 3.52 6.16
N VAL A 48 1.35 3.30 5.06
CA VAL A 48 0.98 2.28 4.07
C VAL A 48 2.01 1.16 4.12
N LEU A 49 1.54 -0.07 4.22
CA LEU A 49 2.36 -1.27 4.22
C LEU A 49 2.04 -2.07 2.96
N ASN A 50 3.06 -2.42 2.18
CA ASN A 50 2.95 -3.46 1.16
C ASN A 50 3.26 -4.80 1.85
N ALA A 51 2.24 -5.60 2.07
CA ALA A 51 2.35 -6.92 2.71
C ALA A 51 2.11 -8.02 1.67
N SER A 52 2.79 -7.89 0.53
CA SER A 52 2.82 -8.88 -0.55
C SER A 52 4.24 -9.02 -1.08
N GLU A 53 4.48 -10.05 -1.89
CA GLU A 53 5.79 -10.28 -2.51
C GLU A 53 6.01 -9.49 -3.81
N ALA A 54 4.98 -8.78 -4.28
CA ALA A 54 5.05 -7.98 -5.49
C ALA A 54 5.29 -6.50 -5.19
N VAL A 55 5.86 -5.79 -6.16
CA VAL A 55 6.03 -4.33 -6.08
C VAL A 55 4.67 -3.67 -6.30
N HIS A 56 4.18 -2.93 -5.30
CA HIS A 56 2.89 -2.24 -5.39
C HIS A 56 3.03 -0.73 -5.12
N PRO A 57 3.16 0.09 -6.17
CA PRO A 57 3.18 1.53 -6.00
C PRO A 57 1.85 2.07 -5.46
N MET A 58 1.92 2.92 -4.44
CA MET A 58 0.78 3.70 -3.99
C MET A 58 0.60 4.93 -4.86
N HIS A 59 -0.55 5.07 -5.51
CA HIS A 59 -0.95 6.26 -6.27
C HIS A 59 -2.19 6.91 -5.65
N LEU A 60 -2.16 8.23 -5.48
CA LEU A 60 -3.30 8.99 -4.95
C LEU A 60 -3.90 9.88 -6.04
N HIS A 61 -5.15 9.59 -6.44
CA HIS A 61 -5.83 10.37 -7.46
C HIS A 61 -6.16 11.78 -6.97
N GLY A 62 -5.77 12.80 -7.74
CA GLY A 62 -6.19 14.19 -7.54
C GLY A 62 -5.46 14.96 -6.43
N PHE A 63 -4.54 14.31 -5.71
CA PHE A 63 -3.79 14.93 -4.62
C PHE A 63 -2.31 14.56 -4.66
N PHE A 64 -1.50 15.40 -4.04
CA PHE A 64 -0.11 15.08 -3.71
C PHE A 64 -0.02 14.71 -2.24
N PHE A 65 0.96 13.89 -1.88
CA PHE A 65 1.33 13.62 -0.49
C PHE A 65 2.82 13.84 -0.28
N THR A 66 3.20 14.07 0.98
CA THR A 66 4.60 14.18 1.39
C THR A 66 5.07 12.85 1.94
N VAL A 67 6.17 12.31 1.42
CA VAL A 67 6.78 11.10 1.97
C VAL A 67 7.65 11.51 3.16
N GLU A 68 7.20 11.18 4.37
CA GLU A 68 7.91 11.54 5.61
C GLU A 68 8.91 10.47 6.07
N SER A 69 8.65 9.20 5.74
CA SER A 69 9.53 8.08 6.08
C SER A 69 9.37 6.93 5.10
N ARG A 70 10.38 6.05 5.04
CA ARG A 70 10.32 4.78 4.31
C ARG A 70 11.07 3.70 5.09
N GLY A 71 10.56 2.48 5.08
CA GLY A 71 11.11 1.38 5.87
C GLY A 71 10.80 0.01 5.32
N ASP A 72 11.20 -0.98 6.09
CA ASP A 72 10.90 -2.39 5.91
C ASP A 72 10.28 -2.97 7.19
N PHE A 73 10.16 -4.29 7.28
CA PHE A 73 9.61 -4.96 8.47
C PHE A 73 10.44 -4.76 9.75
N ARG A 74 11.69 -4.27 9.64
CA ARG A 74 12.60 -4.09 10.77
C ARG A 74 12.58 -2.65 11.29
N GLN A 75 12.60 -1.67 10.39
CA GLN A 75 12.69 -0.26 10.78
C GLN A 75 12.26 0.71 9.68
N ASP A 76 11.85 1.91 10.12
CA ASP A 76 11.60 3.05 9.25
C ASP A 76 12.77 4.04 9.31
N THR A 77 13.14 4.60 8.16
CA THR A 77 13.99 5.79 8.05
C THR A 77 13.11 7.03 7.93
N VAL A 78 13.17 7.90 8.94
CA VAL A 78 12.50 9.20 8.90
C VAL A 78 13.35 10.20 8.12
N TYR A 79 12.72 10.93 7.20
CA TYR A 79 13.40 11.90 6.36
C TYR A 79 13.49 13.28 7.03
N TRP A 80 14.69 13.86 6.96
CA TRP A 80 14.90 15.28 7.29
C TRP A 80 14.09 16.17 6.34
N PRO A 81 13.75 17.41 6.73
CA PRO A 81 12.91 18.29 5.91
C PRO A 81 13.34 18.42 4.44
N GLY A 82 14.65 18.53 4.17
CA GLY A 82 15.18 18.63 2.80
C GLY A 82 15.18 17.33 1.98
N GLN A 83 14.86 16.19 2.61
CA GLN A 83 14.76 14.87 1.96
C GLN A 83 13.31 14.46 1.69
N ARG A 84 12.34 15.13 2.31
CA ARG A 84 10.92 14.88 2.10
C ARG A 84 10.55 15.29 0.68
N ARG A 85 9.91 14.39 -0.06
CA ARG A 85 9.44 14.65 -1.42
C ARG A 85 7.93 14.75 -1.45
N HIS A 86 7.43 15.59 -2.36
CA HIS A 86 6.04 15.54 -2.78
C HIS A 86 5.90 14.50 -3.89
N ALA A 87 4.93 13.61 -3.75
CA ALA A 87 4.67 12.54 -4.67
C ALA A 87 3.18 12.43 -4.98
N VAL A 88 2.88 11.91 -6.17
CA VAL A 88 1.54 11.39 -6.51
C VAL A 88 1.58 9.86 -6.53
N THR A 89 2.72 9.29 -6.89
CA THR A 89 3.00 7.86 -6.86
C THR A 89 4.26 7.60 -6.04
N GLU A 90 4.20 6.64 -5.12
CA GLU A 90 5.34 6.14 -4.37
C GLU A 90 5.51 4.65 -4.62
N ARG A 91 6.69 4.25 -5.09
CA ARG A 91 7.01 2.84 -5.32
C ARG A 91 7.22 2.14 -3.98
N MET A 92 6.54 1.02 -3.77
CA MET A 92 6.71 0.18 -2.58
C MET A 92 7.25 -1.17 -3.03
N ASP A 93 8.42 -1.52 -2.49
CA ASP A 93 9.15 -2.75 -2.77
C ASP A 93 8.91 -3.75 -1.65
#